data_AF-A0A559RLA9-F1
#
_entry.id   AF-A0A559RLA9-F1
#
_cell.length_a   1.000
_cell.length_b   1.000
_cell.length_c   1.000
_cell.angle_alpha   90.00
_cell.angle_beta   90.00
_cell.angle_gamma   90.00
#
_symmetry.space_group_name_H-M   'P 1'
#
loop_
_entity.id
_entity.type
_entity.pdbx_description
1 polymer ?
#
loop_
_entity_poly.entity_id
_entity_poly.type
_entity_poly.pdbx_seq_one_letter_code
_entity_poly.pdbx_strand_id
1 'polypeptide(L)'
;MKILYVFIVLILNFQNSCTQEKVANINLSYTAQTRGFNYEIAVKNDTLYYTNSVENIRDAAQVLSEEKSRKLNSLLKSINTSSLETLERPSTGSISDRAPIAKLSLMKQGKEYITPEFDHGNPPEEIENLIDYLQQLVE
;
A
#
# COMPACT_ATOMS: atom_id res chain seq x y z
N MET A 1 -26.97 0.24 -50.90
CA MET A 1 -25.68 0.90 -50.60
C MET A 1 -25.67 1.68 -49.28
N LYS A 2 -26.73 2.42 -48.89
CA LYS A 2 -26.77 3.14 -47.59
C LYS A 2 -26.99 2.25 -46.35
N ILE A 3 -27.76 1.18 -46.45
CA ILE A 3 -28.08 0.28 -45.32
C ILE A 3 -26.89 -0.59 -44.89
N LEU A 4 -25.95 -0.88 -45.81
CA LEU A 4 -24.72 -1.61 -45.48
C LEU A 4 -23.74 -0.76 -44.65
N TYR A 5 -23.77 0.56 -44.82
CA TYR A 5 -22.89 1.49 -44.11
C TYR A 5 -23.30 1.68 -42.64
N VAL A 6 -24.60 1.53 -42.33
CA VAL A 6 -25.13 1.68 -40.96
C VAL A 6 -24.65 0.54 -40.05
N PHE A 7 -24.48 -0.68 -40.57
CA PHE A 7 -23.97 -1.81 -39.79
C PHE A 7 -22.48 -1.69 -39.44
N ILE A 8 -21.69 -1.01 -40.27
CA ILE A 8 -20.24 -0.84 -40.08
C ILE A 8 -19.93 0.17 -38.97
N VAL A 9 -20.79 1.19 -38.78
CA VAL A 9 -20.61 2.22 -37.74
C VAL A 9 -21.03 1.73 -36.35
N LEU A 10 -21.90 0.72 -36.26
CA LEU A 10 -22.38 0.18 -34.98
C LEU A 10 -21.34 -0.69 -34.25
N ILE A 11 -20.40 -1.29 -34.99
CA ILE A 11 -19.37 -2.20 -34.45
C ILE A 11 -18.20 -1.41 -33.82
N LEU A 12 -18.05 -0.11 -34.12
CA LEU A 12 -16.92 0.71 -33.66
C LEU A 12 -17.08 1.31 -32.25
N ASN A 13 -18.19 1.05 -31.55
CA ASN A 13 -18.46 1.62 -30.21
C ASN A 13 -18.34 0.62 -29.05
N PHE A 14 -17.80 -0.58 -29.28
CA PHE A 14 -17.55 -1.56 -28.21
C PHE A 14 -16.05 -1.67 -27.90
N GLN A 15 -15.46 -0.59 -27.39
CA GLN A 15 -14.15 -0.64 -26.75
C GLN A 15 -14.22 0.01 -25.36
N ASN A 16 -14.97 -0.61 -24.46
CA ASN A 16 -14.59 -0.56 -23.05
C ASN A 16 -13.40 -1.51 -22.90
N SER A 17 -12.22 -0.98 -23.20
CA SER A 17 -10.96 -1.64 -22.87
C SER A 17 -10.89 -1.73 -21.35
N CYS A 18 -11.40 -2.84 -20.79
CA CYS A 18 -10.92 -3.32 -19.51
C CYS A 18 -9.49 -3.79 -19.75
N THR A 19 -8.56 -2.85 -19.84
CA THR A 19 -7.14 -3.14 -19.72
C THR A 19 -6.96 -3.64 -18.30
N GLN A 20 -6.89 -4.96 -18.15
CA GLN A 20 -6.42 -5.58 -16.92
C GLN A 20 -4.94 -5.22 -16.82
N GLU A 21 -4.64 -4.09 -16.16
CA GLU A 21 -3.28 -3.79 -15.75
C GLU A 21 -2.80 -4.99 -14.96
N LYS A 22 -1.75 -5.65 -15.45
CA LYS A 22 -1.12 -6.75 -14.74
C LYS A 22 -0.72 -6.25 -13.36
N VAL A 23 -1.41 -6.72 -12.33
CA VAL A 23 -1.15 -6.39 -10.93
C VAL A 23 0.33 -6.67 -10.68
N ALA A 24 1.11 -5.62 -10.39
CA ALA A 24 2.52 -5.79 -10.12
C ALA A 24 2.68 -6.58 -8.82
N ASN A 25 3.69 -7.45 -8.73
CA ASN A 25 4.01 -8.13 -7.47
C ASN A 25 4.36 -7.07 -6.42
N ILE A 26 3.48 -6.88 -5.45
CA ILE A 26 3.69 -5.92 -4.35
C ILE A 26 4.52 -6.62 -3.27
N ASN A 27 5.58 -5.98 -2.81
CA ASN A 27 6.30 -6.40 -1.62
C ASN A 27 6.53 -5.15 -0.77
N LEU A 28 5.75 -5.01 0.30
CA LEU A 28 5.87 -3.90 1.24
C LEU A 28 5.69 -4.38 2.67
N SER A 29 6.28 -3.68 3.63
CA SER A 29 6.00 -3.87 5.05
C SER A 29 5.94 -2.53 5.78
N TYR A 30 4.96 -2.41 6.66
CA TYR A 30 4.82 -1.34 7.62
C TYR A 30 4.95 -1.93 9.01
N THR A 31 5.86 -1.38 9.81
CA THR A 31 6.09 -1.83 11.18
C THR A 31 5.98 -0.67 12.14
N ALA A 32 5.40 -0.90 13.31
CA ALA A 32 5.40 0.01 14.44
C ALA A 32 5.74 -0.75 15.72
N GLN A 33 6.75 -0.30 16.46
CA GLN A 33 7.29 -1.07 17.58
C GLN A 33 7.77 -0.21 18.76
N THR A 34 7.69 -0.80 19.94
CA THR A 34 8.38 -0.35 21.18
C THR A 34 9.06 -1.56 21.84
N ARG A 35 9.60 -1.41 23.06
CA ARG A 35 10.19 -2.53 23.82
C ARG A 35 9.20 -3.63 24.19
N GLY A 36 7.89 -3.36 24.19
CA GLY A 36 6.85 -4.32 24.56
C GLY A 36 5.65 -4.36 23.61
N PHE A 37 5.73 -3.63 22.49
CA PHE A 37 4.69 -3.56 21.47
C PHE A 37 5.29 -3.92 20.12
N ASN A 38 4.61 -4.81 19.40
CA ASN A 38 4.95 -5.15 18.03
C ASN A 38 3.69 -5.11 17.17
N TYR A 39 3.76 -4.35 16.08
CA TYR A 39 2.72 -4.19 15.09
C TYR A 39 3.34 -4.25 13.70
N GLU A 40 2.81 -5.11 12.84
CA GLU A 40 3.31 -5.27 11.47
C GLU A 40 2.16 -5.55 10.51
N ILE A 41 2.15 -4.85 9.39
CA ILE A 41 1.37 -5.18 8.20
C ILE A 41 2.35 -5.39 7.06
N ALA A 42 2.35 -6.57 6.45
CA ALA A 42 3.17 -6.85 5.29
C ALA A 42 2.31 -7.36 4.13
N VAL A 43 2.56 -6.90 2.91
CA VAL A 43 1.92 -7.44 1.71
C VAL A 43 3.00 -8.04 0.83
N LYS A 44 2.87 -9.34 0.53
CA LYS A 44 3.75 -10.08 -0.38
C LYS A 44 2.89 -10.68 -1.48
N ASN A 45 3.10 -10.19 -2.70
CA ASN A 45 2.24 -10.39 -3.85
C ASN A 45 0.80 -9.95 -3.53
N ASP A 46 -0.13 -10.90 -3.40
CA ASP A 46 -1.53 -10.64 -3.05
C ASP A 46 -1.89 -11.08 -1.63
N THR A 47 -0.90 -11.52 -0.84
CA THR A 47 -1.15 -11.97 0.54
C THR A 47 -0.74 -10.89 1.51
N LEU A 48 -1.70 -10.46 2.33
CA LEU A 48 -1.48 -9.61 3.48
C LEU A 48 -1.17 -10.49 4.71
N TYR A 49 -0.17 -10.07 5.47
CA TYR A 49 0.24 -10.62 6.75
C TYR A 49 0.09 -9.54 7.82
N TYR A 50 -0.42 -9.91 8.98
CA TYR A 50 -0.71 -8.98 10.07
C TYR A 50 -0.33 -9.56 11.43
N THR A 51 0.37 -8.75 12.23
CA THR A 51 0.70 -9.05 13.61
C THR A 51 0.37 -7.84 14.47
N ASN A 52 -0.30 -8.06 15.60
CA ASN A 52 -0.57 -7.05 16.61
C ASN A 52 -0.49 -7.68 17.99
N SER A 53 0.55 -7.29 18.75
CA SER A 53 0.80 -7.85 20.07
C SER A 53 -0.26 -7.50 21.11
N VAL A 54 -0.96 -6.36 20.98
CA VAL A 54 -2.03 -5.94 21.91
C VAL A 54 -3.25 -6.84 21.77
N GLU A 55 -3.60 -7.18 20.53
CA GLU A 55 -4.74 -8.04 20.19
C GLU A 55 -4.39 -9.54 20.24
N ASN A 56 -3.15 -9.89 20.60
CA ASN A 56 -2.61 -11.24 20.55
C ASN A 56 -2.69 -11.91 19.15
N ILE A 57 -2.73 -11.10 18.10
CA ILE A 57 -2.72 -11.57 16.72
C ILE A 57 -1.27 -11.82 16.30
N ARG A 58 -1.01 -13.04 15.85
CA ARG A 58 0.31 -13.47 15.39
C ARG A 58 0.19 -14.03 13.98
N ASP A 59 0.86 -13.38 13.03
CA ASP A 59 1.02 -13.85 11.65
C ASP A 59 -0.31 -14.19 10.96
N ALA A 60 -1.37 -13.42 11.21
CA ALA A 60 -2.62 -13.56 10.48
C ALA A 60 -2.37 -13.32 9.00
N ALA A 61 -2.95 -14.15 8.13
CA ALA A 61 -2.75 -14.06 6.69
C ALA A 61 -4.09 -14.06 5.96
N GLN A 62 -4.23 -13.16 4.99
CA GLN A 62 -5.39 -13.12 4.11
C GLN A 62 -4.98 -12.78 2.68
N VAL A 63 -5.67 -13.37 1.70
CA VAL A 63 -5.50 -13.00 0.29
C VAL A 63 -6.34 -11.77 0.02
N LEU A 64 -5.73 -10.73 -0.54
CA LEU A 64 -6.40 -9.52 -0.95
C LEU A 64 -7.30 -9.79 -2.16
N SER A 65 -8.48 -9.17 -2.17
CA SER A 65 -9.31 -9.16 -3.38
C SER A 65 -8.62 -8.34 -4.48
N GLU A 66 -8.99 -8.60 -5.74
CA GLU A 66 -8.42 -7.87 -6.87
C GLU A 66 -8.64 -6.35 -6.76
N GLU A 67 -9.81 -5.94 -6.24
CA GLU A 67 -10.10 -4.53 -5.95
C GLU A 67 -9.13 -3.96 -4.91
N LYS A 68 -8.90 -4.70 -3.81
CA LYS A 68 -7.99 -4.27 -2.74
C LYS A 68 -6.55 -4.15 -3.24
N SER A 69 -6.07 -5.15 -4.01
CA SER A 69 -4.74 -5.15 -4.64
C SER A 69 -4.60 -4.04 -5.68
N ARG A 70 -5.64 -3.74 -6.48
CA ARG A 70 -5.63 -2.64 -7.45
C ARG A 70 -5.52 -1.28 -6.76
N LYS A 71 -6.30 -1.04 -5.70
CA LYS A 71 -6.24 0.20 -4.92
C LYS A 71 -4.86 0.38 -4.27
N LEU A 72 -4.30 -0.69 -3.69
CA LEU A 72 -2.94 -0.66 -3.13
C LEU A 72 -1.88 -0.28 -4.18
N ASN A 73 -1.93 -0.92 -5.35
CA ASN A 73 -1.04 -0.60 -6.47
C ASN A 73 -1.17 0.85 -6.93
N SER A 74 -2.40 1.39 -6.96
CA SER A 74 -2.62 2.78 -7.34
C SER A 74 -1.94 3.75 -6.38
N LEU A 75 -2.05 3.51 -5.06
CA LEU A 75 -1.39 4.33 -4.04
C LEU A 75 0.14 4.22 -4.11
N LEU A 76 0.66 3.03 -4.39
CA LEU A 76 2.10 2.82 -4.60
C LEU A 76 2.62 3.49 -5.87
N LYS A 77 1.79 3.62 -6.91
CA LYS A 77 2.14 4.33 -8.16
C LYS A 77 2.15 5.85 -7.97
N SER A 78 1.32 6.41 -7.09
CA SER A 78 1.31 7.85 -6.81
C SER A 78 2.49 8.30 -5.95
N ILE A 79 3.12 7.39 -5.21
CA ILE A 79 4.29 7.69 -4.38
C ILE A 79 5.55 7.81 -5.24
N ASN A 80 6.28 8.91 -5.03
CA ASN A 80 7.64 9.05 -5.56
C ASN A 80 8.61 8.16 -4.75
N THR A 81 8.96 7.00 -5.28
CA THR A 81 9.83 6.06 -4.56
C THR A 81 11.22 6.59 -4.27
N SER A 82 11.70 7.57 -5.04
CA SER A 82 13.00 8.20 -4.79
C SER A 82 13.01 9.12 -3.57
N SER A 83 11.86 9.63 -3.13
CA SER A 83 11.77 10.49 -1.95
C SER A 83 11.48 9.72 -0.65
N LEU A 84 11.14 8.43 -0.73
CA LEU A 84 10.84 7.61 0.45
C LEU A 84 11.98 7.61 1.47
N GLU A 85 13.22 7.51 1.00
CA GLU A 85 14.42 7.47 1.85
C GLU A 85 14.75 8.83 2.51
N THR A 86 14.08 9.91 2.08
CA THR A 86 14.34 11.29 2.53
C THR A 86 13.10 11.98 3.09
N LEU A 87 12.06 11.23 3.45
CA LEU A 87 10.84 11.81 4.03
C LEU A 87 11.13 12.50 5.36
N GLU A 88 10.53 13.66 5.56
CA GLU A 88 10.58 14.36 6.83
C GLU A 88 9.52 13.79 7.77
N ARG A 89 9.93 13.48 9.01
CA ARG A 89 8.98 13.02 10.03
C ARG A 89 8.13 14.21 10.52
N PRO A 90 6.79 14.08 10.62
CA PRO A 90 5.95 15.20 11.06
C PRO A 90 6.08 15.56 12.55
N SER A 91 6.45 14.58 13.38
CA SER A 91 6.61 14.77 14.83
C SER A 91 7.67 13.85 15.43
N THR A 92 8.09 14.17 16.66
CA THR A 92 9.11 13.44 17.42
C THR A 92 8.57 12.82 18.71
N GLY A 93 7.29 12.45 18.73
CA GLY A 93 6.61 11.81 19.86
C GLY A 93 7.32 10.54 20.32
N SER A 94 7.90 9.75 19.40
CA SER A 94 8.67 8.55 19.72
C SER A 94 9.94 8.82 20.52
N ILE A 95 10.55 10.00 20.38
CA ILE A 95 11.72 10.40 21.20
C ILE A 95 11.32 10.60 22.67
N SER A 96 10.08 10.99 22.89
CA SER A 96 9.50 11.22 24.22
C SER A 96 8.64 10.07 24.74
N ASP A 97 8.78 8.87 24.15
CA ASP A 97 7.98 7.67 24.47
C ASP A 97 6.45 7.87 24.33
N ARG A 98 6.00 8.86 23.55
CA ARG A 98 4.57 9.17 23.34
C ARG A 98 3.94 8.37 22.21
N ALA A 99 4.75 7.78 21.34
CA ALA A 99 4.31 7.01 20.18
C ALA A 99 5.30 5.88 19.86
N PRO A 100 4.83 4.73 19.35
CA PRO A 100 5.71 3.73 18.77
C PRO A 100 6.52 4.27 17.59
N ILE A 101 7.73 3.72 17.39
CA ILE A 101 8.56 4.04 16.22
C ILE A 101 8.02 3.25 15.04
N ALA A 102 7.68 3.95 13.96
CA ALA A 102 7.18 3.38 12.73
C ALA A 102 8.16 3.54 11.57
N LYS A 103 8.10 2.61 10.61
CA LYS A 103 8.83 2.66 9.33
C LYS A 103 8.06 1.91 8.26
N LEU A 104 8.28 2.30 7.01
CA LEU A 104 7.76 1.62 5.82
C LEU A 104 8.95 1.12 4.98
N SER A 105 8.91 -0.15 4.58
CA SER A 105 9.79 -0.73 3.55
C SER A 105 8.97 -1.08 2.31
N LEU A 106 9.51 -0.75 1.13
CA LEU A 106 8.92 -1.06 -0.16
C LEU A 106 9.99 -1.66 -1.09
N MET A 107 9.73 -2.86 -1.59
CA MET A 107 10.56 -3.50 -2.62
C MET A 107 9.95 -3.22 -4.00
N LYS A 108 10.71 -2.52 -4.85
CA LYS A 108 10.29 -2.18 -6.21
C LYS A 108 11.45 -2.43 -7.18
N GLN A 109 11.19 -3.24 -8.21
CA GLN A 109 12.18 -3.60 -9.26
C GLN A 109 13.51 -4.15 -8.69
N GLY A 110 13.45 -4.88 -7.58
CA GLY A 110 14.64 -5.47 -6.94
C GLY A 110 15.45 -4.49 -6.07
N LYS A 111 15.01 -3.23 -5.93
CA LYS A 111 15.54 -2.29 -4.94
C LYS A 111 14.56 -2.15 -3.77
N GLU A 112 15.10 -2.20 -2.55
CA GLU A 112 14.39 -1.87 -1.32
C GLU A 112 14.52 -0.37 -1.04
N TYR A 113 13.40 0.26 -0.71
CA TYR A 113 13.29 1.66 -0.29
C TYR A 113 12.70 1.66 1.11
N ILE A 114 13.41 2.28 2.06
CA ILE A 114 13.00 2.30 3.46
C ILE A 114 12.88 3.76 3.88
N THR A 115 11.77 4.10 4.54
CA THR A 115 11.58 5.45 5.07
C THR A 115 12.44 5.68 6.31
N PRO A 116 12.81 6.93 6.60
CA PRO A 116 13.23 7.32 7.94
C PRO A 116 12.17 6.93 8.98
N GLU A 117 12.60 6.80 10.23
CA GLU A 117 11.71 6.50 11.35
C GLU A 117 10.80 7.69 11.66
N PHE A 118 9.50 7.41 11.80
CA PHE A 118 8.47 8.39 12.16
C PHE A 118 7.58 7.87 13.29
N ASP A 119 6.64 8.69 13.76
CA ASP A 119 5.72 8.30 14.83
C ASP A 119 4.57 7.47 14.26
N HIS A 120 4.31 6.30 14.86
CA HIS A 120 3.09 5.56 14.59
C HIS A 120 1.86 6.44 14.89
N GLY A 121 0.91 6.49 13.95
CA GLY A 121 -0.26 7.36 14.02
C GLY A 121 -0.02 8.80 13.55
N ASN A 122 1.19 9.16 13.15
CA ASN A 122 1.50 10.44 12.50
C ASN A 122 2.51 10.26 11.35
N PRO A 123 2.11 9.60 10.25
CA PRO A 123 2.99 9.36 9.10
C PRO A 123 3.27 10.64 8.30
N PRO A 124 4.40 10.72 7.55
CA PRO A 124 4.62 11.77 6.55
C PRO A 124 3.46 11.87 5.55
N GLU A 125 3.10 13.10 5.17
CA GLU A 125 1.95 13.41 4.30
C GLU A 125 2.02 12.63 2.97
N GLU A 126 3.22 12.42 2.44
CA GLU A 126 3.44 11.72 1.18
C GLU A 126 3.03 10.25 1.21
N ILE A 127 2.99 9.63 2.39
CA ILE A 127 2.64 8.22 2.57
C ILE A 127 1.39 8.00 3.43
N GLU A 128 0.79 9.06 3.99
CA GLU A 128 -0.39 9.00 4.87
C GLU A 128 -1.51 8.15 4.27
N ASN A 129 -1.92 8.46 3.02
CA ASN A 129 -2.96 7.72 2.32
C ASN A 129 -2.65 6.22 2.14
N LEU A 130 -1.37 5.86 2.00
CA LEU A 130 -0.96 4.45 1.92
C LEU A 130 -1.08 3.79 3.29
N ILE A 131 -0.59 4.43 4.34
CA ILE A 131 -0.63 3.89 5.70
C ILE A 131 -2.08 3.70 6.15
N ASP A 132 -2.94 4.69 5.96
CA ASP A 132 -4.37 4.61 6.28
C ASP A 132 -5.05 3.46 5.55
N TYR A 133 -4.70 3.25 4.28
CA TYR A 133 -5.27 2.15 3.53
C TYR A 133 -4.76 0.79 4.03
N LEU A 134 -3.49 0.67 4.43
CA LEU A 134 -2.98 -0.57 5.05
C LEU A 134 -3.73 -0.88 6.35
N GLN A 135 -3.99 0.13 7.17
CA GLN A 135 -4.77 0.00 8.41
C GLN A 135 -6.19 -0.53 8.12
N GLN A 136 -6.88 0.04 7.13
CA GLN A 136 -8.22 -0.42 6.70
C GLN A 136 -8.25 -1.86 6.19
N LEU A 137 -7.11 -2.43 5.80
CA LEU A 137 -7.07 -3.82 5.36
C LEU A 137 -7.07 -4.83 6.51
N VAL A 138 -6.71 -4.39 7.73
CA VAL A 138 -6.59 -5.24 8.92
C VAL A 138 -7.65 -4.96 9.99
N GLU A 139 -8.43 -3.89 9.84
CA GLU A 139 -9.71 -3.67 10.53
C GLU A 139 -10.78 -4.68 10.09
#